data_AF-A0A845Z1D3-F1
#
_entry.id   AF-A0A845Z1D3-F1
#
_cell.length_a   1.000
_cell.length_b   1.000
_cell.length_c   1.000
_cell.angle_alpha   90.00
_cell.angle_beta   90.00
_cell.angle_gamma   90.00
#
_symmetry.space_group_name_H-M   'P 1'
#
loop_
_entity.id
_entity.type
_entity.pdbx_description
1 polymer ?
#
loop_
_entity_poly.entity_id
_entity_poly.type
_entity_poly.pdbx_seq_one_letter_code
_entity_poly.pdbx_strand_id
1 'polypeptide(L)'
;MTSIPILSGVALKIFKKHGFSPIGITLNSEDVAICQQKGYQVYEMDQSFLEFEDNYFDFVWCRHCLEHSIFPYFTLQEIYRVIKPEGYLYLEVPAPDTSCQHQTNKNHYSVLGKTMWLDLIKRTGFEILQVLDIQFNVPIGPYIYWAMIQRKNSSTITSENSTKIINIQWQSNSEQQEIKLSLDSHKFTQKLMLDS
;
A
#
# COMPACT_ATOMS: atom_id res chain seq x y z
N MET A 1 -19.17 -2.07 4.07
CA MET A 1 -18.58 -0.85 3.49
C MET A 1 -17.08 -0.98 3.70
N THR A 2 -16.34 -1.26 2.65
CA THR A 2 -14.89 -1.54 2.73
C THR A 2 -14.15 -0.22 2.70
N SER A 3 -13.56 0.14 3.83
CA SER A 3 -12.72 1.34 3.98
C SER A 3 -11.27 0.98 3.65
N ILE A 4 -10.58 1.82 2.89
CA ILE A 4 -9.20 1.59 2.43
C ILE A 4 -8.38 2.86 2.69
N PRO A 5 -7.38 2.87 3.60
CA PRO A 5 -6.43 3.95 3.71
C PRO A 5 -5.49 3.87 2.52
N ILE A 6 -5.38 4.99 1.84
CA ILE A 6 -4.62 5.15 0.62
C ILE A 6 -3.58 6.24 0.85
N LEU A 7 -2.33 5.88 0.66
CA LEU A 7 -1.19 6.78 0.83
C LEU A 7 -0.78 7.47 -0.48
N SER A 8 -1.66 7.45 -1.51
CA SER A 8 -1.47 8.10 -2.81
C SER A 8 -2.79 8.48 -3.51
N GLY A 9 -2.96 9.77 -3.85
CA GLY A 9 -4.23 10.32 -4.36
C GLY A 9 -4.81 9.66 -5.63
N VAL A 10 -3.97 9.03 -6.47
CA VAL A 10 -4.43 8.33 -7.69
C VAL A 10 -5.31 7.12 -7.34
N ALA A 11 -4.97 6.40 -6.27
CA ALA A 11 -5.72 5.22 -5.86
C ALA A 11 -7.12 5.60 -5.33
N LEU A 12 -7.29 6.73 -4.61
CA LEU A 12 -8.60 7.17 -4.09
C LEU A 12 -9.68 7.20 -5.17
N LYS A 13 -9.34 7.80 -6.32
CA LYS A 13 -10.24 7.88 -7.47
C LYS A 13 -10.61 6.50 -8.02
N ILE A 14 -9.62 5.61 -8.10
CA ILE A 14 -9.80 4.26 -8.67
C ILE A 14 -10.66 3.39 -7.75
N PHE A 15 -10.37 3.37 -6.45
CA PHE A 15 -11.18 2.62 -5.49
C PHE A 15 -12.62 3.16 -5.43
N LYS A 16 -12.81 4.48 -5.37
CA LYS A 16 -14.16 5.08 -5.40
C LYS A 16 -14.94 4.72 -6.67
N LYS A 17 -14.28 4.72 -7.84
CA LYS A 17 -14.89 4.30 -9.13
C LYS A 17 -15.39 2.86 -9.10
N HIS A 18 -14.74 1.98 -8.34
CA HIS A 18 -15.11 0.56 -8.22
C HIS A 18 -16.00 0.27 -6.99
N GLY A 19 -16.66 1.29 -6.42
CA GLY A 19 -17.67 1.10 -5.37
C GLY A 19 -17.12 1.00 -3.94
N PHE A 20 -15.82 1.17 -3.75
CA PHE A 20 -15.21 1.22 -2.42
C PHE A 20 -15.44 2.59 -1.76
N SER A 21 -15.26 2.64 -0.44
CA SER A 21 -15.31 3.89 0.35
C SER A 21 -13.90 4.24 0.88
N PRO A 22 -12.97 4.63 -0.01
CA PRO A 22 -11.58 4.83 0.41
C PRO A 22 -11.40 6.12 1.22
N ILE A 23 -10.44 6.08 2.13
CA ILE A 23 -9.98 7.21 2.94
C ILE A 23 -8.51 7.45 2.59
N GLY A 24 -8.10 8.70 2.37
CA GLY A 24 -6.69 9.03 2.13
C GLY A 24 -6.04 9.62 3.38
N ILE A 25 -4.73 9.48 3.50
CA ILE A 25 -3.95 10.33 4.39
C ILE A 25 -2.71 10.88 3.66
N THR A 26 -2.25 12.05 4.07
CA THR A 26 -1.01 12.68 3.59
C THR A 26 -0.52 13.70 4.62
N LEU A 27 0.75 14.06 4.60
CA LEU A 27 1.28 15.19 5.41
C LEU A 27 1.17 16.54 4.68
N ASN A 28 0.71 16.56 3.43
CA ASN A 28 0.55 17.78 2.65
C ASN A 28 -0.87 18.34 2.80
N SER A 29 -1.01 19.40 3.59
CA SER A 29 -2.29 20.09 3.83
C SER A 29 -2.94 20.67 2.57
N GLU A 30 -2.16 21.03 1.55
CA GLU A 30 -2.68 21.49 0.26
C GLU A 30 -3.36 20.34 -0.51
N ASP A 31 -2.74 19.15 -0.52
CA ASP A 31 -3.32 17.96 -1.14
C ASP A 31 -4.62 17.54 -0.42
N VAL A 32 -4.66 17.64 0.91
CA VAL A 32 -5.88 17.41 1.70
C VAL A 32 -7.00 18.34 1.22
N ALA A 33 -6.74 19.65 1.15
CA ALA A 33 -7.72 20.64 0.73
C ALA A 33 -8.23 20.37 -0.70
N ILE A 34 -7.33 20.08 -1.64
CA ILE A 34 -7.68 19.78 -3.03
C ILE A 34 -8.53 18.51 -3.13
N CYS A 35 -8.17 17.45 -2.40
CA CYS A 35 -8.91 16.19 -2.41
C CYS A 35 -10.29 16.31 -1.76
N GLN A 36 -10.39 17.05 -0.64
CA GLN A 36 -11.66 17.30 0.03
C GLN A 36 -12.61 18.14 -0.84
N GLN A 37 -12.11 19.16 -1.55
CA GLN A 37 -12.90 19.92 -2.53
C GLN A 37 -13.46 19.03 -3.66
N LYS A 38 -12.73 17.97 -4.03
CA LYS A 38 -13.16 16.96 -5.00
C LYS A 38 -14.09 15.89 -4.40
N GLY A 39 -14.47 16.01 -3.13
CA GLY A 39 -15.37 15.10 -2.43
C GLY A 39 -14.74 13.77 -2.02
N TYR A 40 -13.42 13.72 -1.83
CA TYR A 40 -12.73 12.57 -1.23
C TYR A 40 -12.57 12.76 0.28
N GLN A 41 -12.65 11.67 1.04
CA GLN A 41 -12.29 11.67 2.46
C GLN A 41 -10.77 11.54 2.55
N VAL A 42 -10.09 12.62 2.95
CA VAL A 42 -8.63 12.66 3.13
C VAL A 42 -8.31 13.45 4.39
N TYR A 43 -7.33 12.99 5.16
CA TYR A 43 -6.90 13.61 6.40
C TYR A 43 -5.40 13.90 6.41
N GLU A 44 -5.00 14.93 7.16
CA GLU A 44 -3.59 15.24 7.39
C GLU A 44 -3.08 14.36 8.54
N MET A 45 -2.34 13.29 8.22
CA MET A 45 -1.84 12.33 9.22
C MET A 45 -0.51 11.71 8.79
N ASP A 46 0.33 11.38 9.78
CA ASP A 46 1.51 10.54 9.57
C ASP A 46 1.11 9.07 9.57
N GLN A 47 1.70 8.27 8.66
CA GLN A 47 1.44 6.84 8.54
C GLN A 47 1.69 6.03 9.83
N SER A 48 2.46 6.58 10.76
CA SER A 48 2.84 5.95 12.02
C SER A 48 1.99 6.39 13.20
N PHE A 49 1.15 7.41 13.03
CA PHE A 49 0.30 7.99 14.08
C PHE A 49 -1.11 8.14 13.51
N LEU A 50 -1.79 7.02 13.31
CA LEU A 50 -3.10 6.99 12.65
C LEU A 50 -4.20 7.22 13.67
N GLU A 51 -5.00 8.28 13.48
CA GLU A 51 -6.16 8.58 14.34
C GLU A 51 -7.40 7.78 13.92
N PHE A 52 -7.21 6.49 13.64
CA PHE A 52 -8.28 5.53 13.37
C PHE A 52 -8.37 4.51 14.51
N GLU A 53 -9.58 4.02 14.75
CA GLU A 53 -9.82 2.94 15.71
C GLU A 53 -9.10 1.64 15.30
N ASP A 54 -8.89 0.77 16.29
CA ASP A 54 -8.42 -0.59 16.03
C ASP A 54 -9.38 -1.32 15.10
N ASN A 55 -8.85 -2.14 14.19
CA ASN A 55 -9.65 -2.98 13.30
C ASN A 55 -10.71 -2.17 12.50
N TYR A 56 -10.34 -1.00 11.99
CA TYR A 56 -11.21 -0.12 11.23
C TYR A 56 -11.28 -0.48 9.73
N PHE A 57 -10.17 -0.90 9.14
CA PHE A 57 -10.05 -1.11 7.69
C PHE A 57 -10.03 -2.59 7.30
N ASP A 58 -10.74 -2.93 6.22
CA ASP A 58 -10.73 -4.28 5.64
C ASP A 58 -9.49 -4.48 4.73
N PHE A 59 -8.98 -3.41 4.14
CA PHE A 59 -7.83 -3.45 3.23
C PHE A 59 -7.02 -2.15 3.32
N VAL A 60 -5.69 -2.22 3.27
CA VAL A 60 -4.79 -1.06 3.23
C VAL A 60 -3.97 -1.05 1.96
N TRP A 61 -3.91 0.12 1.31
CA TRP A 61 -3.10 0.35 0.12
C TRP A 61 -1.92 1.27 0.46
N CYS A 62 -0.78 0.66 0.76
CA CYS A 62 0.47 1.33 1.11
C CYS A 62 1.47 1.22 -0.05
N ARG A 63 1.47 2.20 -0.94
CA ARG A 63 2.38 2.22 -2.10
C ARG A 63 3.24 3.47 -2.05
N HIS A 64 4.56 3.30 -2.16
CA HIS A 64 5.55 4.37 -2.14
C HIS A 64 5.38 5.27 -0.91
N CYS A 65 5.33 4.64 0.26
CA CYS A 65 5.05 5.33 1.51
C CYS A 65 5.91 4.83 2.67
N LEU A 66 6.00 3.52 2.86
CA LEU A 66 6.69 2.95 4.01
C LEU A 66 8.20 3.24 4.02
N GLU A 67 8.81 3.48 2.85
CA GLU A 67 10.20 3.93 2.73
C GLU A 67 10.45 5.33 3.32
N HIS A 68 9.39 6.14 3.46
CA HIS A 68 9.41 7.43 4.13
C HIS A 68 9.23 7.32 5.65
N SER A 69 9.03 6.12 6.20
CA SER A 69 8.98 5.95 7.65
C SER A 69 10.38 6.00 8.25
N ILE A 70 10.53 6.76 9.34
CA ILE A 70 11.76 6.81 10.15
C ILE A 70 11.90 5.54 11.00
N PHE A 71 10.79 4.90 11.36
CA PHE A 71 10.72 3.72 12.22
C PHE A 71 9.76 2.68 11.63
N PRO A 72 10.16 2.00 10.53
CA PRO A 72 9.25 1.23 9.69
C PRO A 72 8.57 0.07 10.43
N TYR A 73 9.23 -0.53 11.42
CA TYR A 73 8.60 -1.56 12.25
C TYR A 73 7.44 -1.01 13.09
N PHE A 74 7.59 0.18 13.66
CA PHE A 74 6.52 0.82 14.44
C PHE A 74 5.37 1.28 13.53
N THR A 75 5.68 1.83 12.35
CA THR A 75 4.65 2.14 11.34
C THR A 75 3.89 0.89 10.89
N LEU A 76 4.58 -0.25 10.70
CA LEU A 76 3.92 -1.52 10.38
C LEU A 76 3.00 -1.98 11.52
N GLN A 77 3.38 -1.80 12.78
CA GLN A 77 2.50 -2.09 13.94
C GLN A 77 1.24 -1.23 13.90
N GLU A 78 1.36 0.05 13.56
CA GLU A 78 0.22 0.95 13.47
C GLU A 78 -0.72 0.57 12.32
N ILE A 79 -0.16 0.24 11.15
CA ILE A 79 -0.93 -0.30 10.02
C ILE A 79 -1.62 -1.62 10.42
N TYR A 80 -0.93 -2.50 11.14
CA TYR A 80 -1.51 -3.76 11.62
C TYR A 80 -2.65 -3.52 12.61
N ARG A 81 -2.54 -2.52 13.51
CA ARG A 81 -3.56 -2.16 14.48
C ARG A 81 -4.88 -1.77 13.81
N VAL A 82 -4.82 -0.88 12.81
CA VAL A 82 -6.02 -0.37 12.13
C VAL A 82 -6.64 -1.36 11.14
N ILE A 83 -5.92 -2.41 10.72
CA ILE A 83 -6.46 -3.48 9.87
C ILE A 83 -7.31 -4.44 10.70
N LYS A 84 -8.47 -4.84 10.18
CA LYS A 84 -9.33 -5.87 10.79
C LYS A 84 -8.67 -7.25 10.79
N PRO A 85 -9.04 -8.17 11.70
CA PRO A 85 -8.71 -9.58 11.56
C PRO A 85 -9.16 -10.09 10.18
N GLU A 86 -8.32 -10.90 9.53
CA GLU A 86 -8.50 -11.35 8.14
C GLU A 86 -8.53 -10.22 7.09
N GLY A 87 -8.24 -8.97 7.49
CA GLY A 87 -8.02 -7.85 6.58
C GLY A 87 -6.63 -7.92 5.95
N TYR A 88 -6.46 -7.13 4.89
CA TYR A 88 -5.29 -7.25 4.01
C TYR A 88 -4.49 -5.95 3.93
N LEU A 89 -3.20 -6.09 3.64
CA LEU A 89 -2.29 -5.01 3.29
C LEU A 89 -1.71 -5.29 1.90
N TYR A 90 -1.71 -4.28 1.05
CA TYR A 90 -0.84 -4.19 -0.11
C TYR A 90 0.28 -3.21 0.23
N LEU A 91 1.53 -3.66 0.15
CA LEU A 91 2.71 -2.87 0.41
C LEU A 91 3.61 -2.86 -0.83
N GLU A 92 4.03 -1.69 -1.31
CA GLU A 92 4.98 -1.54 -2.41
C GLU A 92 6.08 -0.53 -2.05
N VAL A 93 7.33 -0.98 -2.07
CA VAL A 93 8.52 -0.20 -1.67
C VAL A 93 9.67 -0.39 -2.67
N PRO A 94 10.55 0.61 -2.85
CA PRO A 94 11.68 0.52 -3.77
C PRO A 94 12.78 -0.41 -3.25
N ALA A 95 13.46 -1.10 -4.17
CA ALA A 95 14.70 -1.81 -3.87
C ALA A 95 15.89 -0.82 -3.74
N PRO A 96 16.78 -0.99 -2.75
CA PRO A 96 18.03 -0.24 -2.65
C PRO A 96 18.97 -0.63 -3.79
N ASP A 97 19.99 0.22 -4.00
CA ASP A 97 21.13 -0.08 -4.89
C ASP A 97 20.75 -0.39 -6.35
N THR A 98 19.65 0.21 -6.82
CA THR A 98 19.22 0.20 -8.21
C THR A 98 19.62 1.50 -8.93
N SER A 99 19.45 1.57 -10.26
CA SER A 99 19.81 2.75 -11.06
C SER A 99 19.16 4.05 -10.58
N CYS A 100 17.97 3.99 -9.98
CA CYS A 100 17.26 5.15 -9.45
C CYS A 100 17.78 5.66 -8.10
N GLN A 101 18.64 4.89 -7.40
CA GLN A 101 19.26 5.27 -6.14
C GLN A 101 18.28 5.84 -5.09
N HIS A 102 17.13 5.17 -4.91
CA HIS A 102 16.06 5.62 -4.01
C HIS A 102 16.56 5.90 -2.58
N GLN A 103 17.60 5.20 -2.11
CA GLN A 103 18.23 5.41 -0.81
C GLN A 103 18.90 6.79 -0.62
N THR A 104 19.16 7.52 -1.71
CA THR A 104 19.73 8.88 -1.65
C THR A 104 18.68 9.98 -1.58
N ASN A 105 17.40 9.64 -1.77
CA ASN A 105 16.33 10.62 -1.68
C ASN A 105 16.19 11.09 -0.22
N LYS A 106 16.15 12.41 -0.01
CA LYS A 106 16.21 13.05 1.31
C LYS A 106 15.07 12.63 2.24
N ASN A 107 13.92 12.27 1.69
CA ASN A 107 12.77 11.81 2.46
C ASN A 107 12.64 10.29 2.51
N HIS A 108 13.57 9.51 1.95
CA HIS A 108 13.56 8.05 2.01
C HIS A 108 14.45 7.57 3.16
N TYR A 109 13.88 7.53 4.37
CA TYR A 109 14.63 7.13 5.57
C TYR A 109 14.85 5.62 5.66
N SER A 110 13.99 4.81 5.03
CA SER A 110 13.98 3.36 5.15
C SER A 110 13.95 2.68 3.78
N VAL A 111 15.06 2.68 3.05
CA VAL A 111 15.21 1.85 1.83
C VAL A 111 15.95 0.57 2.19
N LEU A 112 15.21 -0.39 2.74
CA LEU A 112 15.76 -1.64 3.26
C LEU A 112 15.84 -2.73 2.19
N GLY A 113 16.73 -3.72 2.38
CA GLY A 113 16.77 -4.91 1.53
C GLY A 113 15.53 -5.80 1.69
N LYS A 114 15.22 -6.60 0.66
CA LYS A 114 14.00 -7.42 0.58
C LYS A 114 13.79 -8.31 1.80
N THR A 115 14.83 -9.03 2.22
CA THR A 115 14.75 -9.94 3.36
C THR A 115 14.42 -9.20 4.65
N MET A 116 14.97 -7.99 4.85
CA MET A 116 14.66 -7.18 6.02
C MET A 116 13.19 -6.75 6.01
N TRP A 117 12.64 -6.32 4.87
CA TRP A 117 11.22 -6.02 4.76
C TRP A 117 10.34 -7.23 5.12
N LEU A 118 10.64 -8.40 4.54
CA LEU A 118 9.89 -9.62 4.82
C LEU A 118 9.94 -10.01 6.30
N ASP A 119 11.09 -9.84 6.94
CA ASP A 119 11.25 -10.13 8.38
C ASP A 119 10.50 -9.14 9.26
N LEU A 120 10.55 -7.83 8.98
CA LEU A 120 9.79 -6.83 9.74
C LEU A 120 8.28 -7.05 9.62
N ILE A 121 7.80 -7.38 8.42
CA ILE A 121 6.40 -7.71 8.16
C ILE A 121 5.97 -8.94 8.98
N LYS A 122 6.75 -10.03 8.92
CA LYS A 122 6.46 -11.25 9.72
C LYS A 122 6.49 -10.98 11.22
N ARG A 123 7.47 -10.20 11.71
CA ARG A 123 7.59 -9.79 13.12
C ARG A 123 6.41 -8.93 13.59
N THR A 124 5.68 -8.31 12.66
CA THR A 124 4.48 -7.54 12.97
C THR A 124 3.27 -8.43 13.25
N GLY A 125 3.30 -9.69 12.77
CA GLY A 125 2.19 -10.65 12.89
C GLY A 125 1.40 -10.84 11.60
N PHE A 126 1.81 -10.20 10.51
CA PHE A 126 1.26 -10.42 9.18
C PHE A 126 1.70 -11.78 8.60
N GLU A 127 0.76 -12.47 7.96
CA GLU A 127 1.05 -13.55 7.03
C GLU A 127 1.35 -12.95 5.65
N ILE A 128 2.47 -13.34 5.03
CA ILE A 128 2.81 -12.91 3.67
C ILE A 128 2.22 -13.92 2.69
N LEU A 129 1.27 -13.47 1.88
CA LEU A 129 0.57 -14.29 0.90
C LEU A 129 1.29 -14.32 -0.45
N GLN A 130 1.87 -13.18 -0.84
CA GLN A 130 2.51 -13.04 -2.14
C GLN A 130 3.61 -11.98 -2.09
N VAL A 131 4.67 -12.20 -2.87
CA VAL A 131 5.76 -11.26 -3.10
C VAL A 131 6.02 -11.19 -4.59
N LEU A 132 6.11 -9.99 -5.13
CA LEU A 132 6.28 -9.69 -6.55
C LEU A 132 7.45 -8.73 -6.74
N ASP A 133 8.28 -9.02 -7.73
CA ASP A 133 9.41 -8.17 -8.13
C ASP A 133 8.99 -7.42 -9.38
N ILE A 134 8.64 -6.15 -9.19
CA ILE A 134 8.17 -5.26 -10.24
C ILE A 134 9.38 -4.55 -10.84
N GLN A 135 9.78 -4.98 -12.03
CA GLN A 135 10.91 -4.38 -12.72
C GLN A 135 10.47 -3.29 -13.70
N PHE A 136 11.13 -2.15 -13.60
CA PHE A 136 10.97 -1.02 -14.49
C PHE A 136 12.27 -0.75 -15.24
N ASN A 137 12.14 -0.27 -16.47
CA ASN A 137 13.26 0.23 -17.27
C ASN A 137 12.99 1.69 -17.59
N VAL A 138 13.84 2.59 -17.09
CA VAL A 138 13.80 4.02 -17.36
C VAL A 138 15.12 4.46 -17.99
N PRO A 139 15.23 5.68 -18.56
CA PRO A 139 16.45 6.12 -19.23
C PRO A 139 17.74 6.01 -18.40
N ILE A 140 17.65 6.16 -17.07
CA ILE A 140 18.80 6.04 -16.16
C ILE A 140 19.20 4.58 -15.84
N GLY A 141 18.37 3.61 -16.23
CA GLY A 141 18.61 2.18 -16.08
C GLY A 141 17.46 1.41 -15.43
N PRO A 142 17.63 0.09 -15.22
CA PRO A 142 16.63 -0.74 -14.58
C PRO A 142 16.50 -0.44 -13.08
N TYR A 143 15.29 -0.53 -12.55
CA TYR A 143 15.05 -0.54 -11.10
C TYR A 143 13.90 -1.47 -10.75
N ILE A 144 13.77 -1.77 -9.45
CA ILE A 144 12.83 -2.76 -8.93
C ILE A 144 12.04 -2.14 -7.77
N TYR A 145 10.74 -2.40 -7.75
CA TYR A 145 9.91 -2.29 -6.56
C TYR A 145 9.49 -3.69 -6.11
N TRP A 146 9.39 -3.89 -4.80
CA TRP A 146 8.81 -5.10 -4.26
C TRP A 146 7.39 -4.80 -3.82
N ALA A 147 6.44 -5.45 -4.48
CA ALA A 147 5.06 -5.50 -4.04
C ALA A 147 4.84 -6.74 -3.20
N MET A 148 4.24 -6.58 -2.04
CA MET A 148 4.02 -7.63 -1.08
C MET A 148 2.58 -7.53 -0.59
N ILE A 149 1.92 -8.68 -0.50
CA ILE A 149 0.52 -8.77 -0.06
C ILE A 149 0.48 -9.58 1.21
N GLN A 150 -0.14 -8.99 2.21
CA GLN A 150 -0.21 -9.56 3.54
C GLN A 150 -1.64 -9.68 4.02
N ARG A 151 -1.85 -10.59 4.96
CA ARG A 151 -3.09 -10.74 5.70
C ARG A 151 -2.81 -10.66 7.19
N LYS A 152 -3.66 -9.94 7.92
CA LYS A 152 -3.67 -9.96 9.38
C LYS A 152 -4.30 -11.26 9.85
N ASN A 153 -3.52 -12.09 10.54
CA ASN A 153 -4.01 -13.34 11.12
C ASN A 153 -5.11 -13.07 12.15
N SER A 154 -6.20 -13.83 12.10
CA SER A 154 -7.19 -13.79 13.18
C SER A 154 -6.66 -14.44 14.46
N SER A 155 -6.90 -13.78 15.60
CA SER A 155 -6.67 -14.37 16.93
C SER A 155 -7.83 -15.27 17.39
N THR A 156 -8.96 -15.28 16.67
CA THR A 156 -10.17 -16.07 16.99
C THR A 156 -10.98 -16.41 15.74
N ILE A 157 -11.36 -17.67 15.57
CA ILE A 157 -12.21 -18.12 14.44
C ILE A 157 -13.62 -17.54 14.62
N THR A 158 -14.04 -16.54 13.84
CA THR A 158 -15.47 -16.32 13.49
C THR A 158 -15.75 -15.36 12.32
N SER A 159 -16.65 -15.85 11.46
CA SER A 159 -17.65 -15.20 10.58
C SER A 159 -17.27 -14.66 9.19
N GLU A 160 -18.21 -14.84 8.27
CA GLU A 160 -18.08 -15.04 6.81
C GLU A 160 -17.93 -13.75 5.96
N ASN A 161 -17.68 -12.59 6.56
CA ASN A 161 -17.72 -11.29 5.85
C ASN A 161 -16.35 -10.56 5.73
N SER A 162 -15.23 -11.29 5.76
CA SER A 162 -13.91 -10.69 5.50
C SER A 162 -13.71 -10.43 4.01
N THR A 163 -13.20 -9.26 3.64
CA THR A 163 -12.84 -8.99 2.24
C THR A 163 -11.72 -9.87 1.77
N LYS A 164 -11.98 -10.82 0.86
CA LYS A 164 -10.97 -11.72 0.31
C LYS A 164 -10.23 -11.03 -0.82
N ILE A 165 -8.90 -10.91 -0.70
CA ILE A 165 -8.06 -10.74 -1.88
C ILE A 165 -8.14 -12.05 -2.67
N ILE A 166 -8.71 -11.95 -3.86
CA ILE A 166 -8.93 -13.11 -4.73
C ILE A 166 -7.72 -13.32 -5.64
N ASN A 167 -7.09 -12.23 -6.12
CA ASN A 167 -5.96 -12.32 -7.04
C ASN A 167 -5.25 -10.96 -7.18
N ILE A 168 -3.91 -10.98 -7.23
CA ILE A 168 -3.10 -9.85 -7.65
C ILE A 168 -2.15 -10.33 -8.75
N GLN A 169 -2.36 -9.78 -9.95
CA GLN A 169 -1.57 -10.10 -11.13
C GLN A 169 -0.82 -8.86 -11.59
N TRP A 170 0.49 -8.96 -11.56
CA TRP A 170 1.33 -8.02 -12.29
C TRP A 170 1.30 -8.40 -13.77
N GLN A 171 1.03 -7.40 -14.61
CA GLN A 171 1.16 -7.54 -16.06
C GLN A 171 2.00 -6.37 -16.58
N SER A 172 3.09 -6.72 -17.27
CA SER A 172 3.91 -5.75 -17.98
C SER A 172 3.99 -6.14 -19.45
N ASN A 173 3.75 -5.18 -20.32
CA ASN A 173 4.05 -5.26 -21.74
C ASN A 173 4.92 -4.05 -22.14
N SER A 174 5.29 -3.96 -23.42
CA SER A 174 6.17 -2.91 -23.94
C SER A 174 5.61 -1.48 -23.80
N GLU A 175 4.30 -1.33 -23.54
CA GLU A 175 3.61 -0.03 -23.53
C GLU A 175 3.05 0.34 -22.15
N GLN A 176 2.78 -0.65 -21.28
CA GLN A 176 2.05 -0.46 -20.03
C GLN A 176 2.53 -1.44 -18.95
N GLN A 177 2.70 -0.92 -17.74
CA GLN A 177 2.83 -1.72 -16.52
C GLN A 177 1.59 -1.53 -15.66
N GLU A 178 0.90 -2.64 -15.35
CA GLU A 178 -0.37 -2.62 -14.63
C GLU A 178 -0.38 -3.65 -13.51
N ILE A 179 -1.06 -3.31 -12.43
CA ILE A 179 -1.44 -4.25 -11.39
C ILE A 179 -2.94 -4.49 -11.50
N LYS A 180 -3.31 -5.73 -11.76
CA LYS A 180 -4.70 -6.19 -11.73
C LYS A 180 -5.00 -6.74 -10.35
N LEU A 181 -5.99 -6.15 -9.70
CA LEU A 181 -6.37 -6.43 -8.33
C LEU A 181 -7.82 -6.93 -8.30
N SER A 182 -8.07 -8.01 -7.57
CA SER A 182 -9.41 -8.56 -7.37
C SER A 182 -9.70 -8.69 -5.87
N LEU A 183 -10.72 -7.97 -5.39
CA LEU A 183 -11.19 -7.91 -3.99
C LEU A 183 -12.69 -8.23 -3.98
N ASP A 184 -13.16 -9.25 -3.26
CA ASP A 184 -14.61 -9.56 -3.08
C ASP A 184 -15.46 -9.35 -4.34
N SER A 185 -15.16 -10.08 -5.42
CA SER A 185 -15.81 -9.98 -6.74
C SER A 185 -15.58 -8.68 -7.54
N HIS A 186 -15.10 -7.61 -6.91
CA HIS A 186 -14.68 -6.39 -7.60
C HIS A 186 -13.30 -6.60 -8.21
N LYS A 187 -13.19 -6.37 -9.52
CA LYS A 187 -11.93 -6.37 -10.25
C LYS A 187 -11.61 -4.96 -10.66
N PHE A 188 -10.39 -4.52 -10.40
CA PHE A 188 -9.91 -3.23 -10.87
C PHE A 188 -8.46 -3.35 -11.33
N THR A 189 -8.11 -2.48 -12.27
CA THR A 189 -6.75 -2.38 -12.79
C THR A 189 -6.21 -1.03 -12.40
N GLN A 190 -5.07 -1.03 -11.70
CA GLN A 190 -4.28 0.14 -11.45
C GLN A 190 -3.17 0.18 -12.50
N LYS A 191 -3.24 1.13 -13.44
CA LYS A 191 -2.07 1.48 -14.26
C LYS A 191 -1.03 2.06 -13.32
N LEU A 192 0.15 1.46 -13.31
CA LEU A 192 1.32 2.08 -12.71
C LEU A 192 1.79 3.10 -13.73
N MET A 193 1.58 4.37 -13.42
CA MET A 193 2.31 5.40 -14.15
C MET A 193 3.77 5.23 -13.73
N LEU A 194 4.68 5.16 -14.69
CA LEU A 194 6.09 5.46 -14.42
C LEU A 194 6.05 6.85 -13.79
N ASP A 195 6.45 6.97 -12.53
CA ASP A 195 6.53 8.28 -11.88
C ASP A 195 7.35 9.18 -12.82
N SER A 196 6.68 10.18 -13.38
CA SER A 196 7.22 11.12 -14.37
C SER A 196 7.91 12.28 -13.68
#